data_AF-A0A292ST10-F1
#
_entry.id   AF-A0A292ST10-F1
#
_cell.length_a   1.000
_cell.length_b   1.000
_cell.length_c   1.000
_cell.angle_alpha   90.00
_cell.angle_beta   90.00
_cell.angle_gamma   90.00
#
_symmetry.space_group_name_H-M   'P 1'
#
loop_
_entity.id
_entity.type
_entity.pdbx_description
1 polymer ?
#
loop_
_entity_poly.entity_id
_entity_poly.type
_entity_poly.pdbx_seq_one_letter_code
_entity_poly.pdbx_strand_id
1 'polypeptide(L)'
;MNITATMVKELRDKTGAGMMDAKKALVEVDGDMEKAMEVLRQKGMASADKKMGRIAAEGRVGSFVSDSCGAMIEVNCETDFVAKNAEFIELTNGLAQLVAEANPVDVDALLATVCPKSGKPVADVIKEKIASIGEKITIRRFVRYEGNVATYIHNGKIGVLLETDAKDEVLAKDICLHIASSAPEFVSRKDIPASVIEEETRIEMGKEDLAKKPEQIRAKIVEGRVNKLMAQRCLVEQPFVKNPEQTIEQLISGKFNIVKFDRYVLGEGLEKRNDNFADEVMSQLGK
;
A
#
# COMPACT_ATOMS: atom_id res chain seq x y z
N MET A 1 23.82 -42.08 1.13
CA MET A 1 22.91 -42.10 -0.03
C MET A 1 23.32 -41.00 -1.01
N ASN A 2 23.09 -41.14 -2.33
CA ASN A 2 23.63 -40.20 -3.32
C ASN A 2 22.60 -39.13 -3.71
N ILE A 3 22.69 -37.94 -3.10
CA ILE A 3 21.83 -36.79 -3.44
C ILE A 3 22.34 -36.17 -4.75
N THR A 4 21.57 -36.31 -5.83
CA THR A 4 21.97 -35.82 -7.16
C THR A 4 21.65 -34.33 -7.34
N ALA A 5 22.40 -33.66 -8.22
CA ALA A 5 22.14 -32.25 -8.56
C ALA A 5 20.72 -32.04 -9.13
N THR A 6 20.19 -33.03 -9.85
CA THR A 6 18.82 -33.01 -10.39
C THR A 6 17.77 -33.01 -9.29
N MET A 7 17.94 -33.82 -8.24
CA MET A 7 17.01 -33.83 -7.10
C MET A 7 17.01 -32.49 -6.36
N VAL A 8 18.20 -31.91 -6.16
CA VAL A 8 18.33 -30.58 -5.52
C VAL A 8 17.65 -29.51 -6.37
N LYS A 9 17.87 -29.54 -7.70
CA LYS A 9 17.23 -28.62 -8.63
C LYS A 9 15.71 -28.76 -8.60
N GLU A 10 15.19 -29.99 -8.66
CA GLU A 10 13.75 -30.25 -8.64
C GLU A 10 13.11 -29.75 -7.34
N LEU A 11 13.72 -30.03 -6.19
CA LEU A 11 13.22 -29.55 -4.91
C LEU A 11 13.24 -28.03 -4.83
N ARG A 12 14.32 -27.38 -5.31
CA ARG A 12 14.40 -25.92 -5.41
C ARG A 12 13.32 -25.36 -6.30
N ASP A 13 13.12 -25.92 -7.49
CA ASP A 13 12.14 -25.41 -8.46
C ASP A 13 10.70 -25.56 -7.92
N LYS A 14 10.42 -26.61 -7.13
CA LYS A 14 9.12 -26.82 -6.47
C LYS A 14 8.88 -25.92 -5.25
N THR A 15 9.92 -25.59 -4.49
CA THR A 15 9.79 -24.92 -3.18
C THR A 15 10.22 -23.46 -3.16
N GLY A 16 11.00 -23.02 -4.16
CA GLY A 16 11.64 -21.71 -4.18
C GLY A 16 12.81 -21.56 -3.20
N ALA A 17 13.21 -22.61 -2.49
CA ALA A 17 14.27 -22.54 -1.50
C ALA A 17 15.67 -22.30 -2.12
N GLY A 18 16.60 -21.77 -1.33
CA GLY A 18 18.00 -21.64 -1.72
C GLY A 18 18.63 -22.98 -2.05
N MET A 19 19.55 -23.02 -3.04
CA MET A 19 20.15 -24.26 -3.54
C MET A 19 20.79 -25.12 -2.44
N MET A 20 21.47 -24.48 -1.49
CA MET A 20 22.11 -25.17 -0.38
C MET A 20 21.10 -25.67 0.66
N ASP A 21 19.99 -24.96 0.86
CA ASP A 21 18.96 -25.38 1.80
C ASP A 21 18.19 -26.58 1.25
N ALA A 22 17.86 -26.58 -0.06
CA ALA A 22 17.28 -27.73 -0.74
C ALA A 22 18.20 -28.97 -0.64
N LYS A 23 19.51 -28.79 -0.86
CA LYS A 23 20.48 -29.89 -0.69
C LYS A 23 20.54 -30.40 0.74
N LYS A 24 20.61 -29.51 1.74
CA LYS A 24 20.65 -29.89 3.15
C LYS A 24 19.39 -30.61 3.59
N ALA A 25 18.21 -30.14 3.16
CA ALA A 25 16.94 -30.79 3.45
C ALA A 25 16.91 -32.21 2.89
N LEU A 26 17.32 -32.41 1.63
CA LEU A 26 17.43 -33.75 1.04
C LEU A 26 18.42 -34.65 1.77
N VAL A 27 19.56 -34.11 2.24
CA VAL A 27 20.52 -34.90 3.03
C VAL A 27 19.93 -35.33 4.37
N GLU A 28 19.15 -34.46 5.03
CA GLU A 28 18.57 -34.71 6.35
C GLU A 28 17.52 -35.83 6.37
N VAL A 29 16.82 -36.02 5.25
CA VAL A 29 15.73 -36.99 5.13
C VAL A 29 16.06 -38.12 4.15
N ASP A 30 17.35 -38.35 3.92
CA ASP A 30 17.86 -39.42 3.05
C ASP A 30 17.23 -39.41 1.65
N GLY A 31 17.10 -38.23 1.04
CA GLY A 31 16.62 -38.04 -0.33
C GLY A 31 15.10 -38.12 -0.52
N ASP A 32 14.35 -38.28 0.57
CA ASP A 32 12.88 -38.26 0.54
C ASP A 32 12.35 -36.86 0.20
N MET A 33 11.79 -36.72 -1.00
CA MET A 33 11.33 -35.42 -1.53
C MET A 33 10.19 -34.81 -0.70
N GLU A 34 9.25 -35.62 -0.22
CA GLU A 34 8.11 -35.11 0.55
C GLU A 34 8.54 -34.61 1.92
N LYS A 35 9.35 -35.41 2.62
CA LYS A 35 9.92 -34.98 3.91
C LYS A 35 10.86 -33.79 3.75
N ALA A 36 11.59 -33.70 2.64
CA ALA A 36 12.49 -32.57 2.40
C ALA A 36 11.69 -31.27 2.21
N MET A 37 10.53 -31.34 1.54
CA MET A 37 9.60 -30.21 1.45
C MET A 37 9.06 -29.80 2.83
N GLU A 38 8.73 -30.77 3.69
CA GLU A 38 8.28 -30.47 5.05
C GLU A 38 9.37 -29.79 5.89
N VAL A 39 10.61 -30.31 5.84
CA VAL A 39 11.78 -29.72 6.52
C VAL A 39 12.03 -28.29 6.03
N LEU A 40 11.97 -28.06 4.73
CA LEU A 40 12.12 -26.71 4.16
C LEU A 40 11.02 -25.78 4.62
N ARG A 41 9.78 -26.25 4.71
CA ARG A 41 8.66 -25.44 5.21
C ARG A 41 8.88 -25.02 6.66
N GLN A 42 9.23 -25.95 7.54
CA GLN A 42 9.50 -25.66 8.95
C GLN A 42 10.66 -24.67 9.11
N LYS A 43 11.78 -24.90 8.39
CA LYS A 43 12.93 -23.98 8.41
C LYS A 43 12.61 -22.63 7.81
N GLY A 44 11.80 -22.59 6.75
CA GLY A 44 11.32 -21.38 6.11
C GLY A 44 10.55 -20.49 7.07
N MET A 45 9.59 -21.07 7.81
CA MET A 45 8.80 -20.36 8.82
C MET A 45 9.68 -19.77 9.93
N ALA A 46 10.62 -20.55 10.47
CA ALA A 46 11.57 -20.04 11.48
C ALA A 46 12.48 -18.92 10.92
N SER A 47 12.87 -19.02 9.64
CA SER A 47 13.65 -17.98 8.98
C SER A 47 12.85 -16.71 8.72
N ALA A 48 11.54 -16.82 8.55
CA ALA A 48 10.64 -15.70 8.31
C ALA A 48 10.44 -14.90 9.59
N ASP A 49 10.22 -15.58 10.72
CA ASP A 49 10.07 -14.94 12.03
C ASP A 49 11.31 -14.09 12.40
N LYS A 50 12.51 -14.55 12.04
CA LYS A 50 13.77 -13.78 12.23
C LYS A 50 13.84 -12.49 11.40
N LYS A 51 13.11 -12.40 10.28
CA LYS A 51 13.12 -11.22 9.39
C LYS A 51 12.06 -10.19 9.79
N MET A 52 11.08 -10.55 10.62
CA MET A 52 9.99 -9.65 11.03
C MET A 52 10.47 -8.39 11.76
N GLY A 53 11.64 -8.42 12.40
CA GLY A 53 12.26 -7.25 13.04
C GLY A 53 12.87 -6.23 12.09
N ARG A 54 12.96 -6.51 10.78
CA ARG A 54 13.59 -5.59 9.80
C ARG A 54 12.65 -4.45 9.41
N ILE A 55 13.21 -3.37 8.89
CA ILE A 55 12.45 -2.25 8.34
C ILE A 55 12.00 -2.62 6.91
N ALA A 56 10.70 -2.49 6.65
CA ALA A 56 10.10 -2.70 5.33
C ALA A 56 9.34 -1.43 4.93
N ALA A 57 10.02 -0.51 4.26
CA ALA A 57 9.47 0.79 3.85
C ALA A 57 9.24 0.90 2.33
N GLU A 58 9.70 -0.08 1.55
CA GLU A 58 9.35 -0.25 0.13
C GLU A 58 8.15 -1.20 0.03
N GLY A 59 7.70 -1.51 -1.20
CA GLY A 59 6.56 -2.39 -1.44
C GLY A 59 5.63 -1.92 -2.54
N ARG A 60 4.36 -2.29 -2.41
CA ARG A 60 3.35 -2.04 -3.43
C ARG A 60 1.96 -1.82 -2.84
N VAL A 61 1.22 -0.89 -3.44
CA VAL A 61 -0.23 -0.80 -3.32
C VAL A 61 -0.89 -1.65 -4.41
N GLY A 62 -1.76 -2.57 -4.00
CA GLY A 62 -2.61 -3.36 -4.88
C GLY A 62 -4.08 -3.01 -4.69
N SER A 63 -4.90 -3.35 -5.67
CA SER A 63 -6.35 -3.13 -5.59
C SER A 63 -7.11 -4.18 -6.37
N PHE A 64 -8.37 -4.37 -5.98
CA PHE A 64 -9.33 -5.20 -6.69
C PHE A 64 -10.70 -4.52 -6.69
N VAL A 65 -11.44 -4.62 -7.79
CA VAL A 65 -12.79 -4.10 -7.93
C VAL A 65 -13.66 -5.19 -8.56
N SER A 66 -14.81 -5.42 -7.96
CA SER A 66 -15.91 -6.25 -8.45
C SER A 66 -17.11 -5.35 -8.78
N ASP A 67 -18.24 -5.94 -9.19
CA ASP A 67 -19.47 -5.19 -9.47
C ASP A 67 -20.12 -4.57 -8.22
N SER A 68 -19.85 -5.11 -7.03
CA SER A 68 -20.53 -4.71 -5.79
C SER A 68 -19.62 -4.18 -4.69
N CYS A 69 -18.30 -4.28 -4.87
CA CYS A 69 -17.33 -3.84 -3.86
C CYS A 69 -15.93 -3.71 -4.46
N GLY A 70 -15.03 -3.07 -3.72
CA GLY A 70 -13.61 -3.03 -4.05
C GLY A 70 -12.75 -2.77 -2.83
N ALA A 71 -11.47 -3.12 -2.96
CA ALA A 71 -10.50 -2.98 -1.90
C ALA A 71 -9.15 -2.52 -2.43
N MET A 72 -8.40 -1.86 -1.55
CA MET A 72 -7.03 -1.43 -1.77
C MET A 72 -6.19 -1.81 -0.56
N ILE A 73 -4.98 -2.32 -0.80
CA ILE A 73 -4.07 -2.83 0.23
C ILE A 73 -2.65 -2.34 -0.01
N GLU A 74 -1.94 -1.97 1.05
CA GLU A 74 -0.50 -1.71 1.03
C GLU A 74 0.25 -2.90 1.63
N VAL A 75 1.12 -3.51 0.83
CA VAL A 75 2.01 -4.60 1.26
C VAL A 75 3.44 -4.12 1.11
N ASN A 76 4.20 -4.15 2.21
CA ASN A 76 5.56 -3.66 2.26
C ASN A 76 6.60 -4.78 2.16
N CYS A 77 7.74 -4.46 1.56
CA CYS A 77 8.96 -5.26 1.53
C CYS A 77 10.19 -4.39 1.84
N GLU A 78 11.38 -4.98 1.83
CA GLU A 78 12.61 -4.25 2.17
C GLU A 78 13.13 -3.44 0.98
N THR A 79 13.04 -3.99 -0.25
CA THR A 79 13.60 -3.37 -1.46
C THR A 79 12.59 -3.14 -2.57
N ASP A 80 12.89 -2.21 -3.48
CA ASP A 80 12.08 -1.94 -4.66
C ASP A 80 12.19 -3.03 -5.74
N PHE A 81 13.26 -3.84 -5.71
CA PHE A 81 13.42 -5.01 -6.58
C PHE A 81 12.35 -6.06 -6.32
N VAL A 82 12.07 -6.36 -5.04
CA VAL A 82 10.98 -7.26 -4.66
C VAL A 82 9.63 -6.67 -5.02
N ALA A 83 9.41 -5.37 -4.79
CA ALA A 83 8.16 -4.70 -5.13
C ALA A 83 7.76 -4.77 -6.63
N LYS A 84 8.77 -4.93 -7.51
CA LYS A 84 8.59 -5.07 -8.97
C LYS A 84 8.51 -6.52 -9.44
N ASN A 85 8.76 -7.50 -8.57
CA ASN A 85 8.71 -8.92 -8.91
C ASN A 85 7.27 -9.38 -9.19
N ALA A 86 7.07 -10.21 -10.21
CA ALA A 86 5.75 -10.69 -10.63
C ALA A 86 5.00 -11.43 -9.50
N GLU A 87 5.69 -12.25 -8.71
CA GLU A 87 5.07 -12.97 -7.59
C GLU A 87 4.60 -12.03 -6.48
N PHE A 88 5.34 -10.96 -6.22
CA PHE A 88 4.96 -9.95 -5.22
C PHE A 88 3.76 -9.13 -5.69
N ILE A 89 3.72 -8.79 -6.99
CA ILE A 89 2.57 -8.12 -7.61
C ILE A 89 1.33 -9.02 -7.53
N GLU A 90 1.46 -10.31 -7.87
CA GLU A 90 0.35 -11.27 -7.79
C GLU A 90 -0.15 -11.43 -6.34
N LEU A 91 0.77 -11.58 -5.38
CA LEU A 91 0.44 -11.65 -3.95
C LEU A 91 -0.37 -10.42 -3.53
N THR A 92 0.13 -9.22 -3.83
CA THR A 92 -0.51 -7.96 -3.41
C THR A 92 -1.92 -7.81 -3.99
N ASN A 93 -2.09 -8.08 -5.29
CA ASN A 93 -3.40 -8.00 -5.93
C ASN A 93 -4.36 -9.11 -5.46
N GLY A 94 -3.85 -10.32 -5.23
CA GLY A 94 -4.64 -11.44 -4.68
C GLY A 94 -5.11 -11.17 -3.25
N LEU A 95 -4.30 -10.52 -2.43
CA LEU A 95 -4.73 -10.07 -1.10
C LEU A 95 -5.78 -8.97 -1.18
N ALA A 96 -5.68 -8.03 -2.12
CA ALA A 96 -6.71 -7.02 -2.34
C ALA A 96 -8.05 -7.68 -2.72
N GLN A 97 -8.03 -8.69 -3.58
CA GLN A 97 -9.21 -9.48 -3.92
C GLN A 97 -9.80 -10.18 -2.69
N LEU A 98 -8.94 -10.84 -1.89
CA LEU A 98 -9.39 -11.50 -0.67
C LEU A 98 -10.01 -10.53 0.33
N VAL A 99 -9.45 -9.32 0.49
CA VAL A 99 -10.06 -8.27 1.31
C VAL A 99 -11.45 -7.92 0.79
N ALA A 100 -11.59 -7.69 -0.52
CA ALA A 100 -12.87 -7.34 -1.13
C ALA A 100 -13.95 -8.42 -0.91
N GLU A 101 -13.58 -9.69 -1.04
CA GLU A 101 -14.51 -10.83 -0.98
C GLU A 101 -14.80 -11.29 0.46
N ALA A 102 -13.79 -11.34 1.33
CA ALA A 102 -13.93 -11.84 2.70
C ALA A 102 -14.30 -10.78 3.73
N ASN A 103 -14.14 -9.48 3.39
CA ASN A 103 -14.45 -8.34 4.26
C ASN A 103 -13.87 -8.46 5.70
N PRO A 104 -12.55 -8.70 5.86
CA PRO A 104 -11.93 -8.72 7.18
C PRO A 104 -12.00 -7.32 7.82
N VAL A 105 -12.20 -7.27 9.13
CA VAL A 105 -12.34 -6.00 9.88
C VAL A 105 -11.01 -5.27 10.07
N ASP A 106 -9.90 -6.00 10.07
CA ASP A 106 -8.54 -5.47 10.24
C ASP A 106 -7.48 -6.44 9.69
N VAL A 107 -6.20 -6.05 9.82
CA VAL A 107 -5.06 -6.84 9.32
C VAL A 107 -4.93 -8.18 10.04
N ASP A 108 -5.26 -8.26 11.34
CA ASP A 108 -5.17 -9.50 12.10
C ASP A 108 -6.23 -10.50 11.62
N ALA A 109 -7.46 -10.04 11.36
CA ALA A 109 -8.52 -10.84 10.75
C ALA A 109 -8.14 -11.29 9.33
N LEU A 110 -7.50 -10.44 8.53
CA LEU A 110 -7.00 -10.82 7.21
C LEU A 110 -5.91 -11.90 7.31
N LEU A 111 -4.95 -11.76 8.23
CA LEU A 111 -3.90 -12.74 8.46
C LEU A 111 -4.45 -14.12 8.88
N ALA A 112 -5.54 -14.13 9.65
CA ALA A 112 -6.24 -15.35 10.06
C ALA A 112 -7.15 -15.95 8.97
N THR A 113 -7.49 -15.19 7.93
CA THR A 113 -8.35 -15.65 6.83
C THR A 113 -7.67 -16.76 6.02
N VAL A 114 -8.42 -17.78 5.62
CA VAL A 114 -7.93 -18.85 4.75
C VAL A 114 -7.89 -18.35 3.31
N CYS A 115 -6.72 -18.36 2.69
CA CYS A 115 -6.53 -18.02 1.29
C CYS A 115 -7.13 -19.14 0.40
N PRO A 116 -8.14 -18.85 -0.44
CA PRO A 116 -8.83 -19.87 -1.24
C PRO A 116 -7.91 -20.62 -2.21
N LYS A 117 -6.87 -19.94 -2.74
CA LYS A 117 -5.90 -20.54 -3.66
C LYS A 117 -4.98 -21.56 -3.00
N SER A 118 -4.62 -21.36 -1.73
CA SER A 118 -3.65 -22.21 -1.02
C SER A 118 -4.27 -23.14 0.01
N GLY A 119 -5.50 -22.86 0.46
CA GLY A 119 -6.14 -23.55 1.58
C GLY A 119 -5.48 -23.29 2.94
N LYS A 120 -4.59 -22.30 3.04
CA LYS A 120 -3.83 -21.96 4.26
C LYS A 120 -4.21 -20.57 4.77
N PRO A 121 -4.04 -20.27 6.06
CA PRO A 121 -4.10 -18.90 6.58
C PRO A 121 -3.18 -17.96 5.79
N VAL A 122 -3.61 -16.71 5.57
CA VAL A 122 -2.79 -15.69 4.91
C VAL A 122 -1.45 -15.50 5.62
N ALA A 123 -1.42 -15.56 6.96
CA ALA A 123 -0.18 -15.51 7.74
C ALA A 123 0.86 -16.54 7.27
N ASP A 124 0.44 -17.78 6.98
CA ASP A 124 1.33 -18.84 6.50
C ASP A 124 1.80 -18.57 5.07
N VAL A 125 0.89 -18.08 4.21
CA VAL A 125 1.25 -17.67 2.83
C VAL A 125 2.31 -16.57 2.84
N ILE A 126 2.18 -15.57 3.72
CA ILE A 126 3.18 -14.51 3.88
C ILE A 126 4.51 -15.08 4.36
N LYS A 127 4.51 -15.97 5.37
CA LYS A 127 5.75 -16.62 5.86
C LYS A 127 6.43 -17.44 4.78
N GLU A 128 5.68 -18.17 3.96
CA GLU A 128 6.20 -18.93 2.83
C GLU A 128 6.86 -17.99 1.80
N LYS A 129 6.24 -16.85 1.49
CA LYS A 129 6.82 -15.84 0.59
C LYS A 129 8.06 -15.15 1.18
N ILE A 130 8.10 -14.89 2.48
CA ILE A 130 9.31 -14.38 3.16
C ILE A 130 10.46 -15.39 3.06
N ALA A 131 10.16 -16.69 3.20
CA ALA A 131 11.16 -17.75 3.10
C ALA A 131 11.74 -17.87 1.69
N SER A 132 10.89 -17.76 0.65
CA SER A 132 11.33 -17.85 -0.74
C SER A 132 12.04 -16.58 -1.24
N ILE A 133 11.53 -15.40 -0.88
CA ILE A 133 12.07 -14.11 -1.33
C ILE A 133 13.29 -13.69 -0.49
N GLY A 134 13.31 -14.02 0.80
CA GLY A 134 14.42 -13.67 1.69
C GLY A 134 14.34 -12.27 2.31
N GLU A 135 13.26 -11.53 2.07
CA GLU A 135 12.96 -10.21 2.66
C GLU A 135 11.75 -10.28 3.59
N LYS A 136 11.68 -9.38 4.58
CA LYS A 136 10.46 -9.12 5.32
C LYS A 136 9.36 -8.70 4.36
N ILE A 137 8.19 -9.32 4.50
CA ILE A 137 6.96 -8.94 3.81
C ILE A 137 5.91 -8.73 4.89
N THR A 138 5.20 -7.60 4.83
CA THR A 138 4.15 -7.29 5.81
C THR A 138 2.96 -6.66 5.11
N ILE A 139 1.76 -7.06 5.55
CA ILE A 139 0.55 -6.33 5.22
C ILE A 139 0.49 -5.14 6.18
N ARG A 140 0.38 -3.94 5.66
CA ARG A 140 0.43 -2.73 6.48
C ARG A 140 -0.95 -2.18 6.79
N ARG A 141 -1.76 -2.01 5.76
CA ARG A 141 -3.12 -1.45 5.85
C ARG A 141 -3.93 -1.83 4.62
N PHE A 142 -5.24 -1.87 4.78
CA PHE A 142 -6.18 -1.97 3.67
C PHE A 142 -7.43 -1.15 3.97
N VAL A 143 -8.18 -0.87 2.90
CA VAL A 143 -9.52 -0.30 2.94
C VAL A 143 -10.40 -1.06 1.96
N ARG A 144 -11.70 -1.11 2.27
CA ARG A 144 -12.72 -1.75 1.45
C ARG A 144 -13.98 -0.91 1.44
N TYR A 145 -14.56 -0.74 0.25
CA TYR A 145 -15.83 -0.06 0.04
C TYR A 145 -16.83 -1.01 -0.65
N GLU A 146 -18.11 -0.80 -0.36
CA GLU A 146 -19.24 -1.46 -1.03
C GLU A 146 -19.79 -0.55 -2.15
N GLY A 147 -20.59 -1.11 -3.04
CA GLY A 147 -21.30 -0.37 -4.07
C GLY A 147 -20.44 0.03 -5.27
N ASN A 148 -20.71 1.22 -5.83
CA ASN A 148 -20.03 1.69 -7.03
C ASN A 148 -18.66 2.24 -6.66
N VAL A 149 -17.62 1.52 -7.04
CA VAL A 149 -16.24 1.86 -6.70
C VAL A 149 -15.35 1.93 -7.92
N ALA A 150 -14.31 2.75 -7.84
CA ALA A 150 -13.25 2.79 -8.83
C ALA A 150 -11.89 2.84 -8.14
N THR A 151 -10.85 2.38 -8.85
CA THR A 151 -9.47 2.37 -8.37
C THR A 151 -8.51 2.91 -9.43
N TYR A 152 -7.42 3.50 -8.96
CA TYR A 152 -6.26 3.83 -9.80
C TYR A 152 -4.96 3.59 -9.02
N ILE A 153 -4.04 2.85 -9.62
CA ILE A 153 -2.71 2.59 -9.05
C ILE A 153 -1.64 3.22 -9.94
N HIS A 154 -0.92 4.21 -9.42
CA HIS A 154 0.20 4.84 -10.11
C HIS A 154 1.52 4.15 -9.76
N ASN A 155 2.08 3.41 -10.71
CA ASN A 155 3.38 2.73 -10.61
C ASN A 155 3.54 1.82 -9.38
N GLY A 156 2.44 1.38 -8.76
CA GLY A 156 2.43 0.59 -7.52
C GLY A 156 2.74 1.40 -6.25
N LYS A 157 3.01 2.70 -6.35
CA LYS A 157 3.41 3.55 -5.21
C LYS A 157 2.29 4.42 -4.66
N ILE A 158 1.36 4.84 -5.51
CA ILE A 158 0.18 5.60 -5.08
C ILE A 158 -1.04 4.80 -5.49
N GLY A 159 -1.97 4.60 -4.58
CA GLY A 159 -3.25 3.98 -4.88
C GLY A 159 -4.40 4.86 -4.43
N VAL A 160 -5.51 4.80 -5.16
CA VAL A 160 -6.75 5.46 -4.81
C VAL A 160 -7.89 4.45 -4.90
N LEU A 161 -8.75 4.43 -3.90
CA LEU A 161 -10.06 3.78 -3.93
C LEU A 161 -11.12 4.86 -3.74
N LEU A 162 -12.08 4.94 -4.66
CA LEU A 162 -13.16 5.94 -4.69
C LEU A 162 -14.51 5.22 -4.64
N GLU A 163 -15.44 5.74 -3.84
CA GLU A 163 -16.85 5.32 -3.83
C GLU A 163 -17.75 6.45 -4.37
N THR A 164 -18.71 6.08 -5.23
CA THR A 164 -19.71 6.99 -5.81
C THR A 164 -21.13 6.46 -5.61
N ASP A 165 -22.12 7.35 -5.59
CA ASP A 165 -23.52 6.95 -5.39
C ASP A 165 -24.18 6.34 -6.65
N ALA A 166 -23.59 6.55 -7.82
CA ALA A 166 -23.99 5.95 -9.10
C ALA A 166 -22.77 5.51 -9.93
N LYS A 167 -23.01 4.58 -10.84
CA LYS A 167 -21.97 3.94 -11.66
C LYS A 167 -21.63 4.79 -12.90
N ASP A 168 -20.38 5.23 -12.99
CA ASP A 168 -19.75 5.75 -14.21
C ASP A 168 -18.27 5.37 -14.20
N GLU A 169 -17.95 4.20 -14.78
CA GLU A 169 -16.62 3.61 -14.66
C GLU A 169 -15.51 4.46 -15.28
N VAL A 170 -15.82 5.18 -16.37
CA VAL A 170 -14.82 5.98 -17.09
C VAL A 170 -14.50 7.23 -16.29
N LEU A 171 -15.54 7.96 -15.86
CA LEU A 171 -15.34 9.20 -15.13
C LEU A 171 -14.80 8.94 -13.72
N ALA A 172 -15.27 7.91 -13.01
CA ALA A 172 -14.76 7.57 -11.69
C ALA A 172 -13.27 7.18 -11.70
N LYS A 173 -12.80 6.47 -12.74
CA LYS A 173 -11.36 6.19 -12.92
C LYS A 173 -10.55 7.46 -13.17
N ASP A 174 -11.10 8.40 -13.95
CA ASP A 174 -10.46 9.70 -14.20
C ASP A 174 -10.37 10.56 -12.94
N ILE A 175 -11.36 10.48 -12.05
CA ILE A 175 -11.31 11.12 -10.73
C ILE A 175 -10.28 10.43 -9.84
N CYS A 176 -10.15 9.09 -9.89
CA CYS A 176 -9.10 8.39 -9.14
C CYS A 176 -7.69 8.84 -9.58
N LEU A 177 -7.46 9.04 -10.88
CA LEU A 177 -6.22 9.63 -11.40
C LEU A 177 -5.99 11.04 -10.85
N HIS A 178 -7.03 11.87 -10.82
CA HIS A 178 -6.95 13.21 -10.26
C HIS A 178 -6.60 13.18 -8.77
N ILE A 179 -7.28 12.36 -7.95
CA ILE A 179 -6.98 12.20 -6.52
C ILE A 179 -5.52 11.76 -6.33
N ALA A 180 -5.03 10.80 -7.13
CA ALA A 180 -3.65 10.34 -7.04
C ALA A 180 -2.64 11.48 -7.25
N SER A 181 -2.92 12.38 -8.20
CA SER A 181 -2.06 13.51 -8.56
C SER A 181 -2.21 14.73 -7.63
N SER A 182 -3.43 15.16 -7.35
CA SER A 182 -3.74 16.42 -6.66
C SER A 182 -3.85 16.27 -5.14
N ALA A 183 -3.89 15.03 -4.64
CA ALA A 183 -3.88 14.69 -3.22
C ALA A 183 -4.87 15.51 -2.35
N PRO A 184 -6.16 15.59 -2.71
CA PRO A 184 -7.16 16.14 -1.81
C PRO A 184 -7.18 15.35 -0.50
N GLU A 185 -7.55 16.04 0.59
CA GLU A 185 -7.68 15.46 1.92
C GLU A 185 -9.16 15.19 2.27
N PHE A 186 -10.08 15.96 1.66
CA PHE A 186 -11.51 15.91 1.93
C PHE A 186 -12.31 15.83 0.63
N VAL A 187 -13.53 15.29 0.68
CA VAL A 187 -14.44 15.34 -0.47
C VAL A 187 -14.90 16.79 -0.68
N SER A 188 -15.41 17.43 0.37
CA SER A 188 -15.98 18.78 0.35
C SER A 188 -15.66 19.56 1.63
N ARG A 189 -16.01 20.86 1.64
CA ARG A 189 -15.89 21.73 2.84
C ARG A 189 -16.58 21.19 4.07
N LYS A 190 -17.68 20.45 3.88
CA LYS A 190 -18.49 19.92 4.98
C LYS A 190 -17.76 18.83 5.76
N ASP A 191 -16.77 18.20 5.12
CA ASP A 191 -16.00 17.10 5.68
C ASP A 191 -14.75 17.59 6.44
N ILE A 192 -14.45 18.90 6.39
CA ILE A 192 -13.31 19.49 7.08
C ILE A 192 -13.66 19.68 8.57
N PRO A 193 -12.92 19.07 9.51
CA PRO A 193 -13.10 19.34 10.92
C PRO A 193 -12.82 20.80 11.26
N ALA A 194 -13.63 21.41 12.14
CA ALA A 194 -13.43 22.78 12.59
C ALA A 194 -12.02 23.01 13.17
N SER A 195 -11.46 22.02 13.87
CA SER A 195 -10.11 22.06 14.42
C SER A 195 -9.02 22.24 13.36
N VAL A 196 -9.22 21.70 12.14
CA VAL A 196 -8.26 21.90 11.02
C VAL A 196 -8.31 23.34 10.55
N ILE A 197 -9.51 23.91 10.40
CA ILE A 197 -9.70 25.30 9.97
C ILE A 197 -9.12 26.26 11.01
N GLU A 198 -9.39 26.01 12.29
CA GLU A 198 -8.88 26.80 13.42
C GLU A 198 -7.35 26.76 13.49
N GLU A 199 -6.75 25.58 13.33
CA GLU A 199 -5.31 25.40 13.34
C GLU A 199 -4.64 26.18 12.21
N GLU A 200 -5.13 26.02 10.97
CA GLU A 200 -4.58 26.74 9.82
C GLU A 200 -4.79 28.26 9.93
N THR A 201 -5.91 28.69 10.51
CA THR A 201 -6.16 30.10 10.82
C THR A 201 -5.14 30.64 11.81
N ARG A 202 -4.83 29.88 12.86
CA ARG A 202 -3.80 30.24 13.86
C ARG A 202 -2.42 30.34 13.22
N ILE A 203 -2.05 29.37 12.38
CA ILE A 203 -0.77 29.35 11.66
C ILE A 203 -0.66 30.57 10.74
N GLU A 204 -1.67 30.83 9.91
CA GLU A 204 -1.67 31.98 8.99
C GLU A 204 -1.64 33.33 9.73
N MET A 205 -2.36 33.46 10.86
CA MET A 205 -2.33 34.67 11.70
C MET A 205 -0.94 34.98 12.27
N GLY A 206 -0.14 33.94 12.53
CA GLY A 206 1.21 34.03 13.09
C GLY A 206 2.30 34.40 12.08
N LYS A 207 2.01 34.49 10.78
CA LYS A 207 3.03 34.77 9.76
C LYS A 207 3.56 36.20 9.83
N GLU A 208 4.88 36.33 9.73
CA GLU A 208 5.60 37.62 9.87
C GLU A 208 5.19 38.66 8.83
N ASP A 209 4.79 38.24 7.63
CA ASP A 209 4.37 39.13 6.55
C ASP A 209 3.08 39.91 6.86
N LEU A 210 2.35 39.48 7.91
CA LEU A 210 1.16 40.13 8.43
C LEU A 210 1.44 41.06 9.61
N ALA A 211 2.63 41.00 10.23
CA ALA A 211 2.92 41.71 11.48
C ALA A 211 2.76 43.24 11.40
N LYS A 212 3.02 43.82 10.23
CA LYS A 212 2.92 45.28 9.99
C LYS A 212 1.54 45.74 9.49
N LYS A 213 0.57 44.84 9.34
CA LYS A 213 -0.75 45.15 8.79
C LYS A 213 -1.76 45.41 9.92
N PRO A 214 -2.73 46.32 9.73
CA PRO A 214 -3.82 46.51 10.69
C PRO A 214 -4.61 45.20 10.92
N GLU A 215 -5.09 44.98 12.15
CA GLU A 215 -5.75 43.72 12.56
C GLU A 215 -6.91 43.32 11.63
N GLN A 216 -7.77 44.26 11.25
CA GLN A 216 -8.87 44.00 10.31
C GLN A 216 -8.39 43.57 8.92
N ILE A 217 -7.27 44.13 8.44
CA ILE A 217 -6.67 43.75 7.15
C ILE A 217 -6.02 42.37 7.26
N ARG A 218 -5.36 42.08 8.40
CA ARG A 218 -4.78 40.75 8.67
C ARG A 218 -5.86 39.68 8.66
N ALA A 219 -6.96 39.89 9.39
CA ALA A 219 -8.06 38.93 9.47
C ALA A 219 -8.63 38.59 8.08
N LYS A 220 -8.91 39.61 7.26
CA LYS A 220 -9.39 39.39 5.87
C LYS A 220 -8.39 38.65 4.99
N ILE A 221 -7.09 38.93 5.14
CA ILE A 221 -6.05 38.22 4.38
C ILE A 221 -6.00 36.75 4.80
N VAL A 222 -6.00 36.48 6.11
CA VAL A 222 -5.98 35.12 6.64
C VAL A 222 -7.22 34.35 6.19
N GLU A 223 -8.40 34.94 6.30
CA GLU A 223 -9.65 34.33 5.81
C GLU A 223 -9.53 33.91 4.34
N GLY A 224 -9.02 34.80 3.47
CA GLY A 224 -8.79 34.47 2.06
C GLY A 224 -7.76 33.35 1.85
N ARG A 225 -6.67 33.32 2.63
CA ARG A 225 -5.63 32.28 2.55
C ARG A 225 -6.15 30.92 3.01
N VAL A 226 -6.81 30.88 4.16
CA VAL A 226 -7.43 29.67 4.71
C VAL A 226 -8.51 29.17 3.74
N ASN A 227 -9.35 30.05 3.20
CA ASN A 227 -10.35 29.66 2.20
C ASN A 227 -9.72 29.04 0.95
N LYS A 228 -8.61 29.60 0.46
CA LYS A 228 -7.88 29.02 -0.68
C LYS A 228 -7.27 27.66 -0.33
N LEU A 229 -6.66 27.53 0.86
CA LEU A 229 -6.05 26.28 1.32
C LEU A 229 -7.10 25.17 1.45
N MET A 230 -8.23 25.47 2.06
CA MET A 230 -9.34 24.54 2.22
C MET A 230 -9.93 24.13 0.85
N ALA A 231 -10.01 25.05 -0.12
CA ALA A 231 -10.42 24.71 -1.50
C ALA A 231 -9.44 23.71 -2.14
N GLN A 232 -8.14 23.92 -1.93
CA GLN A 232 -7.10 23.02 -2.43
C GLN A 232 -7.14 21.65 -1.75
N ARG A 233 -7.68 21.53 -0.54
CA ARG A 233 -7.83 20.25 0.16
C ARG A 233 -9.15 19.52 -0.17
N CYS A 234 -10.14 20.20 -0.75
CA CYS A 234 -11.43 19.63 -1.10
C CYS A 234 -11.47 19.17 -2.56
N LEU A 235 -11.66 17.87 -2.77
CA LEU A 235 -11.72 17.25 -4.09
C LEU A 235 -12.70 17.95 -5.03
N VAL A 236 -13.92 18.24 -4.59
CA VAL A 236 -14.97 18.82 -5.46
C VAL A 236 -14.62 20.24 -5.93
N GLU A 237 -13.78 20.97 -5.19
CA GLU A 237 -13.34 22.33 -5.53
C GLU A 237 -12.04 22.36 -6.37
N GLN A 238 -11.33 21.24 -6.47
CA GLN A 238 -10.08 21.18 -7.23
C GLN A 238 -10.35 21.31 -8.74
N PRO A 239 -9.52 22.06 -9.48
CA PRO A 239 -9.52 22.04 -10.95
C PRO A 239 -9.14 20.65 -11.47
N PHE A 240 -9.90 20.12 -12.42
CA PHE A 240 -9.66 18.76 -12.91
C PHE A 240 -8.32 18.65 -13.67
N VAL A 241 -7.51 17.63 -13.34
CA VAL A 241 -6.13 17.51 -13.87
C VAL A 241 -6.06 17.38 -15.39
N LYS A 242 -7.09 16.80 -16.03
CA LYS A 242 -7.15 16.68 -17.49
C LYS A 242 -7.81 17.88 -18.18
N ASN A 243 -8.57 18.68 -17.43
CA ASN A 243 -9.18 19.91 -17.93
C ASN A 243 -9.31 20.94 -16.77
N PRO A 244 -8.28 21.76 -16.53
CA PRO A 244 -8.27 22.72 -15.41
C PRO A 244 -9.28 23.86 -15.52
N GLU A 245 -10.00 23.99 -16.65
CA GLU A 245 -11.03 25.01 -16.84
C GLU A 245 -12.32 24.72 -16.04
N GLN A 246 -12.47 23.49 -15.53
CA GLN A 246 -13.61 23.09 -14.71
C GLN A 246 -13.15 22.40 -13.41
N THR A 247 -13.93 22.57 -12.35
CA THR A 247 -13.74 21.83 -11.09
C THR A 247 -14.28 20.42 -11.19
N ILE A 248 -13.92 19.57 -10.22
CA ILE A 248 -14.50 18.22 -10.11
C ILE A 248 -16.02 18.29 -9.90
N GLU A 249 -16.52 19.24 -9.08
CA GLU A 249 -17.96 19.44 -8.89
C GLU A 249 -18.70 19.71 -10.20
N GLN A 250 -18.15 20.61 -11.02
CA GLN A 250 -18.71 20.94 -12.33
C GLN A 250 -18.68 19.74 -13.28
N LEU A 251 -17.59 18.95 -13.23
CA LEU A 251 -17.40 17.77 -14.07
C LEU A 251 -18.41 16.64 -13.77
N ILE A 252 -18.76 16.43 -12.49
CA ILE A 252 -19.66 15.34 -12.04
C ILE A 252 -21.13 15.77 -11.95
N SER A 253 -21.42 17.06 -12.04
CA SER A 253 -22.78 17.62 -11.90
C SER A 253 -23.81 16.87 -12.75
N GLY A 254 -24.85 16.36 -12.09
CA GLY A 254 -25.95 15.61 -12.73
C GLY A 254 -25.63 14.17 -13.13
N LYS A 255 -24.43 13.66 -12.80
CA LYS A 255 -24.00 12.29 -13.12
C LYS A 255 -23.99 11.39 -11.88
N PHE A 256 -23.22 11.80 -10.86
CA PHE A 256 -23.11 11.12 -9.58
C PHE A 256 -22.51 12.05 -8.53
N ASN A 257 -22.62 11.67 -7.26
CA ASN A 257 -21.90 12.27 -6.15
C ASN A 257 -20.76 11.36 -5.71
N ILE A 258 -19.70 11.98 -5.21
CA ILE A 258 -18.58 11.29 -4.55
C ILE A 258 -18.97 11.07 -3.09
N VAL A 259 -18.92 9.82 -2.64
CA VAL A 259 -19.25 9.46 -1.26
C VAL A 259 -18.02 9.63 -0.37
N LYS A 260 -16.91 8.97 -0.74
CA LYS A 260 -15.63 9.03 -0.03
C LYS A 260 -14.50 8.49 -0.90
N PHE A 261 -13.27 8.74 -0.49
CA PHE A 261 -12.09 8.14 -1.09
C PHE A 261 -11.01 7.87 -0.05
N ASP A 262 -10.14 6.93 -0.37
CA ASP A 262 -8.89 6.68 0.32
C ASP A 262 -7.74 6.79 -0.68
N ARG A 263 -6.67 7.48 -0.29
CA ARG A 263 -5.45 7.64 -1.08
C ARG A 263 -4.27 7.15 -0.28
N TYR A 264 -3.58 6.13 -0.77
CA TYR A 264 -2.35 5.62 -0.17
C TYR A 264 -1.13 6.14 -0.91
N VAL A 265 -0.12 6.56 -0.14
CA VAL A 265 1.25 6.69 -0.62
C VAL A 265 2.09 5.62 0.09
N LEU A 266 2.77 4.80 -0.70
CA LEU A 266 3.63 3.73 -0.20
C LEU A 266 4.65 4.27 0.79
N GLY A 267 4.71 3.64 1.97
CA GLY A 267 5.67 3.97 3.02
C GLY A 267 5.44 5.31 3.70
N GLU A 268 4.30 5.97 3.46
CA GLU A 268 3.91 7.22 4.12
C GLU A 268 4.00 7.08 5.64
N GLY A 269 4.83 7.88 6.32
CA GLY A 269 5.00 7.81 7.77
C GLY A 269 5.86 6.65 8.28
N LEU A 270 6.48 5.85 7.39
CA LEU A 270 7.50 4.87 7.78
C LEU A 270 8.89 5.50 7.77
N GLU A 271 9.70 5.16 8.77
CA GLU A 271 11.12 5.45 8.77
C GLU A 271 11.80 4.67 7.64
N LYS A 272 12.51 5.40 6.77
CA LYS A 272 13.26 4.78 5.68
C LYS A 272 14.66 4.43 6.17
N ARG A 273 15.09 3.20 5.85
CA ARG A 273 16.46 2.77 6.08
C ARG A 273 17.40 3.70 5.30
N ASN A 274 18.32 4.34 6.01
CA ASN A 274 19.28 5.29 5.44
C ASN A 274 20.69 4.77 5.71
N ASP A 275 21.09 3.74 4.96
CA ASP A 275 22.40 3.14 5.12
C ASP A 275 23.39 3.84 4.19
N ASN A 276 24.46 4.39 4.76
CA ASN A 276 25.57 4.91 3.99
C ASN A 276 26.41 3.73 3.50
N PHE A 277 26.33 3.45 2.20
CA PHE A 277 27.08 2.37 1.56
C PHE A 277 28.59 2.46 1.82
N ALA A 278 29.15 3.68 1.90
CA ALA A 278 30.57 3.85 2.21
C ALA A 278 30.89 3.41 3.64
N ASP A 279 30.05 3.75 4.62
CA ASP A 279 30.24 3.35 6.02
C ASP A 279 30.04 1.84 6.19
N GLU A 280 29.07 1.25 5.48
CA GLU A 280 28.86 -0.20 5.46
C GLU A 280 30.11 -0.93 4.91
N VAL A 281 30.63 -0.48 3.76
CA VAL A 281 31.86 -1.04 3.17
C VAL A 281 33.04 -0.87 4.12
N MET A 282 33.23 0.31 4.71
CA MET A 282 34.30 0.57 5.67
C MET A 282 34.19 -0.31 6.92
N SER A 283 32.98 -0.56 7.42
CA SER A 283 32.75 -1.45 8.57
C SER A 283 33.09 -2.92 8.31
N GLN A 284 32.96 -3.37 7.05
CA GLN A 284 33.33 -4.72 6.62
C GLN A 284 34.83 -4.87 6.36
N LEU A 285 35.52 -3.77 5.99
CA LEU A 285 36.97 -3.72 5.78
C LEU A 285 37.78 -3.55 7.09
N GLY A 286 37.11 -3.18 8.20
CA GLY A 286 37.71 -2.91 9.50
C GLY A 286 37.76 -4.09 10.48
N LYS A 287 37.80 -5.33 9.98
CA LYS A 287 38.15 -6.54 10.74
C LYS A 287 39.34 -7.25 10.12
#